data_AF-A0A355QB81-F1
#
_entry.id   AF-A0A355QB81-F1
#
_cell.length_a   1.000
_cell.length_b   1.000
_cell.length_c   1.000
_cell.angle_alpha   90.00
_cell.angle_beta   90.00
_cell.angle_gamma   90.00
#
_symmetry.space_group_name_H-M   'P 1'
#
loop_
_entity.id
_entity.type
_entity.pdbx_description
1 polymer ?
#
loop_
_entity_poly.entity_id
_entity_poly.type
_entity_poly.pdbx_seq_one_letter_code
_entity_poly.pdbx_strand_id
1 'polypeptide(L)'
;MTEAVVVSLMNEAMRMTALLSAPLLLGALVVGLIISIFQAVTQIQEQTLAIIPKMAALLLIFALLFPWMLSQATAYMNALFSNFPTFLGL
;
A
#
# COMPACT_ATOMS: atom_id res chain seq x y z
N MET A 1 12.15 -25.67 -11.68
CA MET A 1 12.24 -24.21 -11.43
C MET A 1 13.70 -23.78 -11.57
N THR A 2 14.00 -22.85 -12.49
CA THR A 2 15.34 -22.23 -12.58
C THR A 2 15.44 -21.07 -11.59
N GLU A 3 16.66 -20.76 -11.12
CA GLU A 3 16.91 -19.61 -10.22
C GLU A 3 16.35 -18.29 -10.79
N ALA A 4 16.41 -18.13 -12.12
CA ALA A 4 15.85 -16.97 -12.82
C ALA A 4 14.33 -16.78 -12.60
N VAL A 5 13.57 -17.88 -12.51
CA VAL A 5 12.12 -17.81 -12.26
C VAL A 5 11.84 -17.32 -10.84
N VAL A 6 12.60 -17.79 -9.85
CA VAL A 6 12.48 -17.35 -8.45
C VAL A 6 12.76 -15.85 -8.33
N VAL A 7 13.83 -15.36 -8.97
CA VAL A 7 14.17 -13.94 -8.96
C VAL A 7 13.08 -13.09 -9.63
N SER A 8 12.54 -13.54 -10.76
CA SER A 8 11.44 -12.82 -11.45
C SER A 8 10.18 -12.73 -10.59
N LEU A 9 9.84 -13.82 -9.88
CA LEU A 9 8.69 -13.87 -9.00
C LEU A 9 8.84 -12.94 -7.80
N MET A 10 10.03 -12.90 -7.19
CA MET A 10 10.34 -11.96 -6.10
C MET A 10 10.22 -10.51 -6.57
N ASN A 11 10.71 -10.19 -7.78
CA ASN A 11 10.63 -8.84 -8.32
C ASN A 11 9.17 -8.40 -8.53
N GLU A 12 8.33 -9.27 -9.09
CA GLU A 12 6.91 -8.95 -9.27
C GLU A 12 6.20 -8.80 -7.92
N ALA A 13 6.50 -9.64 -6.93
CA ALA A 13 5.96 -9.51 -5.58
C ALA A 13 6.34 -8.17 -4.93
N MET A 14 7.60 -7.74 -5.05
CA MET A 14 8.06 -6.44 -4.55
C MET A 14 7.37 -5.29 -5.27
N ARG A 15 7.24 -5.39 -6.60
CA ARG A 15 6.55 -4.39 -7.44
C ARG A 15 5.08 -4.25 -7.03
N MET A 16 4.37 -5.36 -6.83
CA MET A 16 2.99 -5.37 -6.37
C MET A 16 2.87 -4.75 -4.98
N THR A 17 3.76 -5.11 -4.05
CA THR A 17 3.76 -4.55 -2.69
C THR A 17 3.99 -3.03 -2.72
N ALA A 18 4.93 -2.55 -3.54
CA ALA A 18 5.19 -1.13 -3.71
C ALA A 18 3.96 -0.41 -4.31
N LEU A 19 3.30 -1.00 -5.31
CA LEU A 19 2.13 -0.42 -5.96
C LEU A 19 0.91 -0.36 -5.02
N LEU A 20 0.68 -1.38 -4.19
CA LEU A 20 -0.41 -1.40 -3.21
C LEU A 20 -0.15 -0.41 -2.05
N SER A 21 1.09 -0.25 -1.61
CA SER A 21 1.43 0.65 -0.50
C SER A 21 1.57 2.12 -0.92
N ALA A 22 1.96 2.40 -2.16
CA ALA A 22 2.18 3.75 -2.69
C ALA A 22 1.05 4.75 -2.41
N PRO A 23 -0.23 4.48 -2.75
CA PRO A 23 -1.27 5.48 -2.57
C PRO A 23 -1.62 5.72 -1.10
N LEU A 24 -1.47 4.71 -0.23
CA LEU A 24 -1.68 4.87 1.20
C LEU A 24 -0.55 5.69 1.84
N LEU A 25 0.70 5.44 1.43
CA LEU A 25 1.88 6.20 1.89
C LEU A 25 1.85 7.66 1.43
N LEU A 26 1.51 7.91 0.16
CA LEU A 26 1.35 9.27 -0.36
C LEU A 26 0.22 10.01 0.35
N GLY A 27 -0.91 9.33 0.58
CA GLY A 27 -2.01 9.87 1.37
C GLY A 27 -1.58 10.26 2.79
N ALA A 28 -0.89 9.35 3.49
CA ALA A 28 -0.38 9.57 4.83
C ALA A 28 0.62 10.74 4.88
N LEU A 29 1.48 10.87 3.86
CA LEU A 29 2.47 11.93 3.74
C LEU A 29 1.78 13.30 3.60
N VAL A 30 0.85 13.44 2.65
CA VAL A 30 0.14 14.70 2.39
C VAL A 30 -0.65 15.15 3.62
N VAL A 31 -1.44 14.24 4.20
CA VAL A 31 -2.23 14.55 5.41
C VAL A 31 -1.31 14.86 6.59
N GLY A 32 -0.25 14.08 6.76
CA GLY A 32 0.70 14.29 7.85
C GLY A 32 1.40 15.65 7.77
N LEU A 33 1.72 16.11 6.56
CA LEU A 33 2.33 17.41 6.31
C LEU A 33 1.33 18.56 6.56
N ILE A 34 0.08 18.43 6.13
CA ILE A 34 -0.96 19.44 6.40
C ILE A 34 -1.16 19.60 7.91
N ILE A 35 -1.26 18.49 8.64
CA ILE A 35 -1.47 18.49 10.09
C ILE A 35 -0.24 19.05 10.82
N SER A 36 0.99 18.73 10.39
CA SER A 36 2.20 19.25 11.03
C SER A 36 2.36 20.76 10.85
N ILE A 37 1.99 21.29 9.67
CA ILE A 37 1.97 22.74 9.43
C ILE A 37 0.93 23.40 10.34
N PHE A 38 -0.27 22.83 10.45
CA PHE A 38 -1.32 23.38 11.31
C PHE A 38 -0.87 23.46 12.78
N GLN A 39 -0.25 22.39 13.28
CA GLN A 39 0.32 22.35 14.63
C GLN A 39 1.41 23.39 14.86
N ALA A 40 2.29 23.56 13.87
CA ALA A 40 3.38 24.54 13.95
C ALA A 40 2.84 25.98 13.98
N VAL A 41 1.84 26.30 13.15
CA VAL A 41 1.27 27.65 13.03
C VAL A 41 0.45 28.02 14.28
N THR A 42 -0.30 27.09 14.86
CA THR A 42 -1.13 27.36 16.04
C THR A 42 -0.38 27.19 17.36
N GLN A 43 0.88 26.72 17.34
CA GLN A 43 1.68 26.37 18.52
C GLN A 43 1.02 25.30 19.43
N ILE A 44 0.06 24.54 18.92
CA ILE A 44 -0.63 23.47 19.66
C ILE A 44 0.15 22.16 19.44
N GLN A 45 0.85 21.69 20.46
CA GLN A 45 1.63 20.44 20.44
C GLN A 45 0.91 19.30 21.18
N GLU A 46 -0.41 19.30 21.20
CA GLU A 46 -1.21 18.22 21.78
C GLU A 46 -1.21 17.00 20.87
N GLN A 47 -0.49 15.94 21.27
CA GLN A 47 -0.34 14.72 20.46
C GLN A 47 -1.70 14.10 20.06
N THR A 48 -2.71 14.19 20.92
CA THR A 48 -4.04 13.63 20.66
C THR A 48 -4.76 14.32 19.49
N LEU A 49 -4.62 15.65 19.37
CA LEU A 49 -5.21 16.43 18.27
C LEU A 49 -4.53 16.15 16.93
N ALA A 50 -3.28 15.68 16.94
CA ALA A 50 -2.55 15.24 15.75
C ALA A 50 -3.04 13.92 15.18
N ILE A 51 -3.36 12.99 16.08
CA ILE A 51 -3.55 11.57 15.75
C ILE A 51 -4.93 11.35 15.14
N ILE A 52 -5.97 11.95 15.71
CA ILE A 52 -7.36 11.71 15.30
C ILE A 52 -7.60 12.11 13.82
N PRO A 53 -7.27 13.34 13.36
CA PRO A 53 -7.51 13.73 11.98
C PRO A 53 -6.67 12.92 11.00
N LYS A 54 -5.42 12.58 11.39
CA LYS A 54 -4.51 11.77 10.57
C LYS A 54 -5.07 10.36 10.34
N MET A 55 -5.54 9.70 11.40
CA MET A 55 -6.12 8.36 11.32
C MET A 55 -7.43 8.35 10.54
N ALA A 56 -8.30 9.35 10.75
CA ALA A 56 -9.55 9.47 10.00
C ALA A 56 -9.30 9.61 8.49
N ALA A 57 -8.33 10.43 8.09
CA ALA A 57 -7.98 10.60 6.68
C ALA A 57 -7.36 9.33 6.08
N LEU A 58 -6.47 8.64 6.80
CA LEU A 58 -5.91 7.35 6.39
C LEU A 58 -7.00 6.30 6.16
N LEU A 59 -7.98 6.23 7.08
CA LEU A 59 -9.10 5.31 6.98
C LEU A 59 -10.00 5.63 5.78
N LEU A 60 -10.26 6.92 5.51
CA LEU A 60 -10.99 7.34 4.30
C LEU A 60 -10.25 6.97 3.02
N ILE A 61 -8.94 7.25 2.94
CA ILE A 61 -8.10 6.92 1.79
C ILE A 61 -8.09 5.39 1.57
N PHE A 62 -7.93 4.62 2.65
CA PHE A 62 -8.01 3.17 2.60
C PHE A 62 -9.37 2.70 2.10
N ALA A 63 -10.47 3.18 2.67
CA ALA A 63 -11.82 2.78 2.27
C ALA A 63 -12.11 3.05 0.78
N LEU A 64 -11.65 4.19 0.26
CA LEU A 64 -11.81 4.55 -1.16
C LEU A 64 -10.97 3.68 -2.09
N LEU A 65 -9.73 3.37 -1.71
CA LEU A 65 -8.80 2.59 -2.52
C LEU A 65 -8.92 1.07 -2.32
N PHE A 66 -9.60 0.64 -1.25
CA PHE A 66 -9.72 -0.76 -0.86
C PHE A 66 -10.22 -1.67 -2.00
N PRO A 67 -11.28 -1.31 -2.77
CA PRO A 67 -11.74 -2.15 -3.88
C PRO A 67 -10.67 -2.32 -4.97
N TRP A 68 -9.94 -1.26 -5.28
CA TRP A 68 -8.87 -1.30 -6.27
C TRP A 68 -7.68 -2.13 -5.78
N MET A 69 -7.26 -1.96 -4.53
CA MET A 69 -6.19 -2.77 -3.92
C MET A 69 -6.54 -4.26 -3.93
N LEU A 70 -7.80 -4.59 -3.62
CA LEU A 70 -8.29 -5.95 -3.65
C LEU A 70 -8.31 -6.53 -5.07
N SER A 71 -8.73 -5.74 -6.07
CA SER A 71 -8.65 -6.14 -7.49
C SER A 71 -7.21 -6.46 -7.91
N GLN A 72 -6.24 -5.62 -7.52
CA GLN A 72 -4.84 -5.83 -7.86
C GLN A 72 -4.26 -7.08 -7.17
N ALA A 73 -4.56 -7.27 -5.88
CA ALA A 73 -4.11 -8.44 -5.11
C ALA A 73 -4.69 -9.76 -5.66
N THR A 74 -5.99 -9.78 -5.98
CA THR A 74 -6.66 -10.96 -6.54
C THR A 74 -6.18 -11.26 -7.96
N ALA A 75 -5.96 -10.25 -8.80
CA ALA A 75 -5.39 -10.43 -10.14
C ALA A 75 -3.99 -11.05 -10.08
N TYR A 76 -3.12 -10.54 -9.20
CA TYR A 76 -1.80 -11.11 -8.98
C TYR A 76 -1.87 -12.55 -8.46
N MET A 77 -2.77 -12.83 -7.51
CA MET A 77 -2.96 -14.17 -6.98
C MET A 77 -3.45 -15.17 -8.04
N ASN A 78 -4.40 -14.76 -8.88
CA ASN A 78 -4.88 -15.58 -10.01
C ASN A 78 -3.77 -15.84 -11.04
N ALA A 79 -2.93 -14.85 -11.33
CA ALA A 79 -1.76 -15.02 -12.19
C ALA A 79 -0.76 -16.02 -11.58
N LEU A 80 -0.52 -15.95 -10.27
CA LEU A 80 0.36 -16.88 -9.58
C LEU A 80 -0.16 -18.33 -9.67
N PHE A 81 -1.44 -18.55 -9.36
CA PHE A 81 -2.05 -19.87 -9.36
C PHE A 81 -2.15 -20.48 -10.76
N SER A 82 -2.44 -19.67 -11.78
CA SER A 82 -2.50 -20.14 -13.17
C SER A 82 -1.13 -20.56 -13.72
N ASN A 83 -0.04 -19.93 -13.27
CA ASN A 83 1.32 -20.30 -13.65
C ASN A 83 1.92 -21.40 -12.73
N PHE A 84 1.21 -21.79 -11.67
CA PHE A 84 1.67 -22.79 -10.70
C PHE A 84 1.97 -24.18 -11.33
N PRO A 85 1.14 -24.72 -12.25
CA PRO A 85 1.45 -25.97 -12.95
C PRO A 85 2.76 -25.89 -13.75
N THR A 86 2.97 -24.75 -14.42
CA THR A 86 4.19 -24.46 -15.18
C THR A 86 5.44 -24.42 -14.29
N PHE A 87 5.30 -23.94 -13.05
CA PHE A 87 6.41 -23.98 -12.08
C PHE A 87 6.75 -25.39 -11.62
N LEU A 88 5.77 -26.29 -11.56
CA LEU A 88 5.93 -27.70 -11.22
C LEU A 88 6.45 -28.55 -12.39
N GLY A 89 6.47 -28.03 -13.62
CA GLY A 89 6.90 -28.76 -14.82
C GLY A 89 5.88 -29.76 -15.34
N LEU A 90 4.60 -29.55 -15.02
CA LEU A 90 3.44 -30.24 -15.60
C LEU A 90 2.87 -29.43 -16.77
#